data_AF-A0A2V8FG33-F1
#
_entry.id   AF-A0A2V8FG33-F1
#
_cell.length_a   1.000
_cell.length_b   1.000
_cell.length_c   1.000
_cell.angle_alpha   90.00
_cell.angle_beta   90.00
_cell.angle_gamma   90.00
#
_symmetry.space_group_name_H-M   'P 1'
#
loop_
_entity.id
_entity.type
_entity.pdbx_description
1 polymer ?
#
loop_
_entity_poly.entity_id
_entity_poly.type
_entity_poly.pdbx_seq_one_letter_code
_entity_poly.pdbx_strand_id
1 'polypeptide(L)' 'MTIESTLERLRGEYLEMPGLRLSISQIERLCGIDRIACQAVLDALVDAGVLCVNADGTYARRSDGPHRHDRRSTFFQAV' A
#
# COMPACT_ATOMS: atom_id res chain seq x y z
N MET A 1 -3.47 -5.14 -19.81
CA MET A 1 -3.29 -5.80 -18.50
C MET A 1 -4.65 -5.93 -17.86
N THR A 2 -5.02 -7.12 -17.40
CA THR A 2 -6.30 -7.36 -16.71
C THR A 2 -6.14 -7.05 -15.22
N ILE A 3 -7.23 -6.61 -14.58
CA ILE A 3 -7.29 -6.28 -13.14
C ILE A 3 -6.76 -7.45 -12.27
N GLU A 4 -7.07 -8.68 -12.64
CA GLU A 4 -6.63 -9.89 -11.90
C GLU A 4 -5.11 -10.08 -11.91
N SER A 5 -4.45 -9.90 -13.06
CA SER A 5 -2.99 -10.03 -13.18
C SER A 5 -2.25 -8.96 -12.37
N THR A 6 -2.84 -7.77 -12.27
CA THR A 6 -2.35 -6.69 -11.41
C THR A 6 -2.48 -7.04 -9.93
N LEU A 7 -3.61 -7.63 -9.54
CA LEU A 7 -3.87 -8.06 -8.17
C LEU A 7 -2.85 -9.12 -7.73
N GLU A 8 -2.57 -10.11 -8.57
CA GLU A 8 -1.57 -11.15 -8.27
C GLU A 8 -0.16 -10.58 -8.14
N ARG A 9 0.22 -9.64 -9.03
CA ARG A 9 1.54 -8.99 -8.98
C ARG A 9 1.70 -8.15 -7.71
N LEU A 10 0.71 -7.35 -7.36
CA LEU A 10 0.71 -6.57 -6.12
C LEU A 10 0.77 -7.49 -4.90
N ARG A 11 -0.04 -8.55 -4.88
CA ARG A 11 -0.03 -9.52 -3.80
C ARG A 11 1.35 -10.17 -3.64
N GLY A 12 2.00 -10.52 -4.74
CA GLY A 12 3.38 -11.02 -4.74
C GLY A 12 4.35 -10.02 -4.10
N GLU A 13 4.34 -8.76 -4.54
CA GLU A 13 5.19 -7.70 -3.98
C GLU A 13 5.00 -7.52 -2.46
N TYR A 14 3.74 -7.47 -1.99
CA TYR A 14 3.43 -7.36 -0.56
C TYR A 14 3.79 -8.64 0.24
N LEU A 15 3.93 -9.79 -0.41
CA LEU A 15 4.37 -11.04 0.22
C LEU A 15 5.90 -11.15 0.26
N GLU A 16 6.59 -10.69 -0.78
CA GLU A 16 8.05 -10.73 -0.89
C GLU A 16 8.72 -9.71 0.05
N MET A 17 8.05 -8.60 0.35
CA MET A 17 8.57 -7.55 1.24
C MET A 17 7.63 -7.30 2.44
N PRO A 18 7.87 -7.93 3.62
CA PRO A 18 7.21 -7.51 4.85
C PRO A 18 7.60 -6.04 5.15
N GLY A 19 6.64 -5.22 5.60
CA GLY A 19 6.83 -3.78 5.79
C GLY A 19 6.50 -2.89 4.60
N LEU A 20 6.18 -3.44 3.42
CA LEU A 20 5.92 -2.64 2.22
C LEU A 20 4.64 -1.80 2.37
N ARG A 21 4.77 -0.49 2.13
CA ARG A 21 3.66 0.47 2.11
C ARG A 21 3.66 1.22 0.80
N LEU A 22 2.57 1.12 0.06
CA LEU A 22 2.43 1.84 -1.20
C LEU A 22 1.21 2.76 -1.15
N SER A 23 1.41 3.99 -1.61
CA SER A 23 0.33 4.92 -1.91
C SER A 23 -0.28 4.61 -3.28
N ILE A 24 -1.50 5.10 -3.53
CA ILE A 24 -2.19 4.90 -4.81
C ILE A 24 -1.31 5.32 -5.99
N SER A 25 -0.62 6.47 -5.89
CA SER A 25 0.26 6.97 -6.94
C SER A 25 1.47 6.07 -7.20
N GLN A 26 2.01 5.40 -6.19
CA GLN A 26 3.08 4.41 -6.38
C GLN A 26 2.55 3.16 -7.07
N ILE A 27 1.34 2.73 -6.72
CA ILE A 27 0.69 1.55 -7.28
C ILE A 27 0.29 1.80 -8.74
N GLU A 28 -0.23 2.99 -9.07
CA GLU A 28 -0.49 3.43 -10.45
C GLU A 28 0.78 3.34 -11.30
N ARG A 29 1.93 3.78 -10.77
CA ARG A 29 3.21 3.69 -11.49
C ARG A 29 3.71 2.25 -11.65
N LEU A 30 3.42 1.39 -10.67
CA LEU A 30 3.87 0.00 -10.64
C LEU A 30 3.01 -0.90 -11.54
N CYS A 31 1.71 -0.65 -11.58
CA CYS A 31 0.74 -1.40 -12.37
C CYS A 31 0.50 -0.81 -13.76
N GLY A 32 0.75 0.49 -13.95
CA GLY A 32 0.50 1.17 -15.22
C GLY A 32 -0.98 1.23 -15.62
N ILE A 33 -1.89 1.23 -14.64
CA ILE A 33 -3.35 1.30 -14.86
C ILE A 33 -3.94 2.57 -14.25
N ASP A 34 -5.15 2.92 -14.69
CA ASP A 34 -5.88 4.09 -14.20
C ASP A 34 -6.17 4.01 -12.70
N ARG A 35 -6.19 5.18 -12.05
CA ARG A 35 -6.48 5.36 -10.63
C ARG A 35 -7.73 4.61 -10.18
N ILE A 36 -8.83 4.69 -10.94
CA ILE A 36 -10.11 4.08 -10.57
C ILE A 36 -9.96 2.55 -10.49
N ALA A 37 -9.26 1.96 -11.46
CA ALA A 37 -9.01 0.52 -11.48
C ALA A 37 -8.07 0.09 -10.35
N CYS A 38 -6.97 0.82 -10.12
CA CYS A 38 -6.08 0.61 -8.98
C CYS A 38 -6.86 0.64 -7.65
N GLN A 39 -7.73 1.63 -7.49
CA GLN A 39 -8.48 1.84 -6.26
C GLN A 39 -9.49 0.71 -6.02
N ALA A 40 -10.16 0.22 -7.06
CA ALA A 40 -11.04 -0.95 -6.96
C ALA A 40 -10.29 -2.23 -6.54
N VAL A 41 -9.07 -2.45 -7.06
CA VAL A 41 -8.21 -3.59 -6.64
C VAL A 41 -7.83 -3.48 -5.17
N LEU A 42 -7.41 -2.29 -4.74
CA LEU A 42 -6.98 -2.07 -3.36
C LEU A 42 -8.13 -2.20 -2.38
N ASP A 43 -9.30 -1.67 -2.73
CA ASP A 43 -10.51 -1.78 -1.93
C ASP A 43 -10.92 -3.25 -1.76
N ALA A 44 -10.91 -4.04 -2.85
CA ALA A 44 -11.16 -5.48 -2.78
C ALA A 44 -10.16 -6.23 -1.88
N LEU A 45 -8.88 -5.84 -1.89
CA LEU A 45 -7.86 -6.43 -1.03
C LEU A 45 -8.00 -6.01 0.45
N VAL A 46 -8.50 -4.81 0.71
CA VAL A 46 -8.81 -4.32 2.07
C VAL A 46 -10.05 -5.02 2.62
N ASP A 47 -11.10 -5.16 1.81
CA ASP A 47 -12.32 -5.89 2.14
C ASP A 47 -12.03 -7.38 2.44
N ALA A 48 -11.21 -8.01 1.59
CA ALA A 48 -10.71 -9.38 1.81
C ALA A 48 -9.77 -9.51 3.03
N GLY A 49 -9.39 -8.39 3.67
CA GLY A 49 -8.54 -8.37 4.85
C GLY A 49 -7.07 -8.71 4.59
N VAL A 50 -6.63 -8.65 3.34
CA VAL A 50 -5.22 -8.84 2.95
C VAL A 50 -4.43 -7.57 3.23
N LEU A 51 -5.01 -6.41 2.90
CA LEU A 51 -4.43 -5.10 3.12
C LEU A 51 -5.18 -4.32 4.20
N CYS A 52 -4.50 -3.32 4.75
CA CYS A 52 -5.08 -2.27 5.58
C CYS A 52 -4.66 -0.91 5.02
N VAL A 53 -5.57 0.05 5.08
CA VAL A 53 -5.27 1.45 4.79
C VAL A 53 -4.78 2.14 6.06
N ASN A 54 -3.63 2.82 5.96
CA ASN A 54 -3.09 3.64 7.03
C ASN A 54 -3.75 5.02 7.04
N ALA A 55 -3.66 5.74 8.17
CA ALA A 55 -4.16 7.11 8.29
C ALA A 55 -3.50 8.10 7.29
N ASP A 56 -2.31 7.77 6.80
CA ASP A 56 -1.58 8.53 5.78
C ASP A 56 -2.06 8.25 4.35
N GLY A 57 -3.04 7.35 4.16
CA GLY A 57 -3.55 6.95 2.84
C GLY A 57 -2.67 5.93 2.10
N THR A 58 -1.69 5.34 2.80
CA THR A 58 -0.87 4.24 2.28
C THR A 58 -1.49 2.88 2.58
N TYR A 59 -1.33 1.93 1.68
CA TYR A 59 -1.79 0.56 1.83
C TYR A 59 -0.64 -0.31 2.31
N ALA A 60 -0.88 -1.09 3.36
CA ALA A 60 0.09 -2.01 3.95
C ALA A 60 -0.55 -3.39 4.15
N ARG A 61 0.26 -4.43 4.21
CA ARG A 61 -0.23 -5.78 4.52
C ARG A 61 -0.84 -5.82 5.92
N ARG A 62 -2.05 -6.37 6.08
CA ARG A 62 -2.74 -6.47 7.39
C ARG A 62 -1.90 -7.25 8.42
N SER A 63 -1.20 -8.30 7.97
CA SER A 63 -0.34 -9.13 8.82
C SER A 63 0.88 -8.39 9.39
N ASP A 64 1.28 -7.28 8.78
CA ASP A 64 2.42 -6.46 9.23
C ASP A 64 2.09 -5.69 10.52
N GLY A 65 0.80 -5.63 10.87
CA GLY A 65 0.31 -4.86 12.01
C GLY A 65 0.37 -3.36 11.76
N PRO A 66 -0.36 -2.55 12.55
CA PRO A 66 -0.19 -1.11 12.55
C PRO A 66 1.19 -0.82 13.14
N HIS A 67 2.22 -0.80 12.29
CA HIS A 67 3.43 -0.09 12.61
C HIS A 67 3.02 1.36 12.78
N ARG A 68 2.87 1.76 14.05
CA ARG A 68 2.86 3.16 14.47
C ARG A 68 4.02 3.80 13.72
N HIS A 69 3.70 4.55 12.67
CA HIS A 69 4.65 5.47 12.07
C HIS A 69 4.84 6.55 13.14
N ASP A 70 5.69 6.22 14.12
CA ASP A 70 6.20 7.17 15.07
C ASP A 70 6.83 8.28 14.26
N ARG A 71 6.33 9.47 14.54
CA ARG A 71 6.64 10.72 13.91
C ARG A 71 8.05 11.13 14.36
N ARG A 72 9.08 10.41 13.93
CA ARG A 72 10.49 10.83 14.08
C ARG A 72 11.02 11.40 12.77
N SER A 73 10.34 12.42 12.29
CA SER A 73 11.00 13.53 11.62
C SER A 73 10.26 14.81 11.95
N THR A 74 10.65 15.41 13.08
CA THR A 74 10.69 16.87 13.16
C THR A 74 12.09 17.19 13.63
N PHE A 75 12.89 17.61 12.65
CA PHE A 75 13.96 18.58 12.81
C PHE A 75 13.87 19.37 14.13
N PHE A 76 14.89 19.23 14.99
CA PHE A 76 15.38 20.35 15.78
C PHE A 76 16.89 20.25 15.89
N GLN A 77 17.57 20.77 14.86
CA GLN A 77 18.85 21.41 15.09
C GLN A 77 18.52 22.83 15.55
N ALA A 78 18.87 23.19 16.80
CA ALA A 78 19.26 24.53 17.27
C ALA A 78 19.15 24.65 18.80
N VAL A 79 20.22 24.33 19.54
CA VAL A 79 20.84 25.20 20.55
C VAL A 79 22.19 24.63 20.95
#